data_AF-A0A8H6AJ35-F1
#
_entry.id   AF-A0A8H6AJ35-F1
#
_cell.length_a   1.000
_cell.length_b   1.000
_cell.length_c   1.000
_cell.angle_alpha   90.00
_cell.angle_beta   90.00
_cell.angle_gamma   90.00
#
_symmetry.space_group_name_H-M   'P 1'
#
loop_
_entity.id
_entity.type
_entity.pdbx_description
1 polymer ?
#
loop_
_entity_poly.entity_id
_entity_poly.type
_entity_poly.pdbx_seq_one_letter_code
_entity_poly.pdbx_strand_id
1 'polypeptide(L)'
;MSSSYAMKSMGSKAFNHSSSNDAEAEYDRLRDLAHKEAAKRSQCFDQSRQAYTSGDGARAHDLSVEGKKHAAQMDAYNKQASDYIFRENNAQGRVGDDEIDLHGQYVEEAERILEDRIRYARQQGQTHLHVIVGKGNHSKDHVQKIKPKVEEICRELGLQYATEENAGRMYINLQGGAAVIPPSGGSHGGQQHHGGQQNSGHQQPSYQQPQQGYQQPQQSGYQQGGYQQGGQQQQQQQQQQQQQNNNDNNDELEKLARKFLPRILRKAEKACCAVM
;
A
#
# COMPACT_ATOMS: atom_id res chain seq x y z
N MET A 1 46.66 11.68 -1.52
CA MET A 1 46.07 11.33 -0.20
C MET A 1 44.58 11.16 -0.39
N SER A 2 44.11 9.91 -0.44
CA SER A 2 42.70 9.58 -0.68
C SER A 2 41.88 9.94 0.55
N SER A 3 41.04 10.96 0.43
CA SER A 3 40.05 11.29 1.45
C SER A 3 38.86 10.33 1.27
N SER A 4 38.87 9.24 2.01
CA SER A 4 37.74 8.32 2.14
C SER A 4 36.61 9.06 2.86
N TYR A 5 35.64 9.58 2.10
CA TYR A 5 34.40 10.09 2.66
C TYR A 5 33.64 8.92 3.29
N ALA A 6 33.70 8.86 4.62
CA ALA A 6 32.87 7.99 5.42
C ALA A 6 31.40 8.31 5.12
N MET A 7 30.68 7.33 4.55
CA MET A 7 29.22 7.37 4.46
C MET A 7 28.68 7.39 5.89
N LYS A 8 28.39 8.59 6.41
CA LYS A 8 27.55 8.76 7.59
C LYS A 8 26.17 8.24 7.20
N SER A 9 25.84 7.05 7.68
CA SER A 9 24.48 6.53 7.80
C SER A 9 23.61 7.65 8.40
N MET A 10 22.78 8.26 7.55
CA MET A 10 21.77 9.22 7.99
C MET A 10 20.62 8.40 8.55
N GLY A 11 20.66 8.13 9.85
CA GLY A 11 19.58 7.44 10.54
C GLY A 11 18.27 8.20 10.42
N SER A 12 17.28 7.61 9.75
CA SER A 12 15.90 8.09 9.66
C SER A 12 15.01 6.88 9.35
N LYS A 13 14.32 6.33 10.36
CA LYS A 13 13.60 5.05 10.22
C LYS A 13 12.44 5.18 9.24
N ALA A 14 12.56 4.49 8.10
CA ALA A 14 11.51 4.37 7.10
C ALA A 14 10.37 3.46 7.54
N PHE A 15 10.54 2.70 8.64
CA PHE A 15 9.60 1.71 9.16
C PHE A 15 8.98 2.16 10.50
N ASN A 16 7.71 1.82 10.72
CA ASN A 16 6.93 2.10 11.92
C ASN A 16 7.13 1.01 13.01
N HIS A 17 7.69 -0.14 12.62
CA HIS A 17 8.07 -1.23 13.51
C HIS A 17 9.58 -1.44 13.51
N SER A 18 10.11 -2.22 14.46
CA SER A 18 11.53 -2.61 14.48
C SER A 18 11.81 -3.61 13.36
N SER A 19 11.90 -3.11 12.13
CA SER A 19 12.33 -3.89 10.97
C SER A 19 13.79 -4.30 11.12
N SER A 20 14.14 -5.44 10.53
CA SER A 20 15.54 -5.83 10.34
C SER A 20 16.28 -4.73 9.56
N ASN A 21 17.49 -4.35 9.99
CA ASN A 21 18.31 -3.31 9.38
C ASN A 21 18.44 -3.46 7.84
N ASP A 22 18.32 -4.69 7.33
CA ASP A 22 18.39 -4.99 5.90
C ASP A 22 17.19 -4.42 5.10
N ALA A 23 16.01 -4.31 5.71
CA ALA A 23 14.81 -3.78 5.04
C ALA A 23 14.88 -2.26 4.89
N GLU A 24 15.43 -1.56 5.88
CA GLU A 24 15.78 -0.14 5.80
C GLU A 24 16.81 0.12 4.70
N ALA A 25 17.87 -0.67 4.67
CA ALA A 25 18.92 -0.50 3.67
C ALA A 25 18.41 -0.69 2.23
N GLU A 26 17.54 -1.67 1.97
CA GLU A 26 17.02 -1.89 0.61
C GLU A 26 16.04 -0.81 0.18
N TYR A 27 15.14 -0.35 1.07
CA TYR A 27 14.26 0.78 0.77
C TYR A 27 15.07 2.05 0.43
N ASP A 28 16.05 2.40 1.27
CA ASP A 28 16.90 3.58 1.08
C ASP A 28 17.69 3.47 -0.22
N ARG A 29 18.24 2.29 -0.52
CA ARG A 29 18.94 2.02 -1.79
C ARG A 29 18.04 2.28 -2.99
N LEU A 30 16.80 1.79 -2.98
CA LEU A 30 15.86 1.96 -4.09
C LEU A 30 15.48 3.44 -4.28
N ARG A 31 15.23 4.17 -3.18
CA ARG A 31 15.00 5.63 -3.23
C ARG A 31 16.21 6.39 -3.74
N ASP A 32 17.41 6.02 -3.31
CA ASP A 32 18.66 6.63 -3.80
C ASP A 32 18.88 6.39 -5.29
N LEU A 33 18.56 5.20 -5.81
CA LEU A 33 18.60 4.92 -7.24
C LEU A 33 17.59 5.78 -8.00
N ALA A 34 16.36 5.92 -7.50
CA ALA A 34 15.38 6.81 -8.09
C ALA A 34 15.88 8.27 -8.10
N HIS A 35 16.48 8.76 -7.01
CA HIS A 35 17.05 10.11 -6.95
C HIS A 35 18.20 10.33 -7.94
N LYS A 36 19.07 9.33 -8.14
CA LYS A 36 20.15 9.40 -9.14
C LYS A 36 19.59 9.50 -10.56
N GLU A 37 18.56 8.70 -10.88
CA GLU A 37 17.89 8.77 -12.18
C GLU A 37 17.14 10.10 -12.37
N ALA A 38 16.55 10.65 -11.30
CA ALA A 38 15.92 11.97 -11.33
C ALA A 38 16.94 13.09 -11.64
N ALA A 39 18.15 13.02 -11.07
CA ALA A 39 19.22 13.98 -11.35
C ALA A 39 19.67 13.93 -12.82
N LYS A 40 19.89 12.71 -13.36
CA LYS A 40 20.23 12.52 -14.79
C LYS A 40 19.13 13.03 -15.71
N ARG A 41 17.87 12.70 -15.41
CA ARG A 41 16.71 13.21 -16.16
C ARG A 41 16.69 14.73 -16.22
N SER A 42 16.85 15.40 -15.08
CA SER A 42 16.85 16.87 -15.02
C SER A 42 17.99 17.44 -15.88
N GLN A 43 19.19 16.87 -15.77
CA GLN A 43 20.34 17.27 -16.61
C GLN A 43 20.04 17.11 -18.11
N CYS A 44 19.48 15.98 -18.55
CA CYS A 44 19.12 15.75 -19.95
C CYS A 44 18.10 16.79 -20.44
N PHE A 45 17.07 17.10 -19.64
CA PHE A 45 16.05 18.08 -20.03
C PHE A 45 16.56 19.52 -20.05
N ASP A 46 17.46 19.88 -19.13
CA ASP A 46 18.10 21.21 -19.14
C ASP A 46 18.98 21.36 -20.39
N GLN A 47 19.79 20.34 -20.70
CA GLN A 47 20.62 20.33 -21.91
C GLN A 47 19.78 20.29 -23.19
N SER A 48 18.67 19.53 -23.21
CA SER A 48 17.74 19.47 -24.34
C SER A 48 17.15 20.85 -24.62
N ARG A 49 16.74 21.58 -23.56
CA ARG A 49 16.22 22.94 -23.68
C ARG A 49 17.26 23.91 -24.23
N GLN A 50 18.51 23.83 -23.75
CA GLN A 50 19.62 24.64 -24.25
C GLN A 50 19.89 24.36 -25.74
N ALA A 51 19.95 23.09 -26.14
CA ALA A 51 20.14 22.68 -27.53
C ALA A 51 19.03 23.24 -28.44
N TYR A 52 17.78 23.12 -28.00
CA TYR A 52 16.63 23.66 -28.73
C TYR A 52 16.72 25.18 -28.92
N THR A 53 17.04 25.92 -27.84
CA THR A 53 17.22 27.38 -27.91
C THR A 53 18.39 27.80 -28.80
N SER A 54 19.42 26.95 -28.93
CA SER A 54 20.54 27.18 -29.86
C SER A 54 20.27 26.79 -31.31
N GLY A 55 19.07 26.26 -31.63
CA GLY A 55 18.70 25.82 -32.98
C GLY A 55 19.14 24.39 -33.34
N ASP A 56 19.77 23.66 -32.42
CA ASP A 56 20.15 22.26 -32.61
C ASP A 56 19.01 21.32 -32.20
N GLY A 57 18.01 21.22 -33.09
CA GLY A 57 16.81 20.41 -32.86
C GLY A 57 17.09 18.90 -32.78
N ALA A 58 18.09 18.40 -33.51
CA ALA A 58 18.45 16.98 -33.50
C ALA A 58 19.01 16.58 -32.13
N ARG A 59 19.98 17.34 -31.62
CA ARG A 59 20.54 17.10 -30.28
C ARG A 59 19.49 17.30 -29.18
N ALA A 60 18.63 18.31 -29.32
CA ALA A 60 17.53 18.53 -28.39
C ALA A 60 16.60 17.32 -28.31
N HIS A 61 16.25 16.72 -29.45
CA HIS A 61 15.45 15.51 -29.53
C HIS A 61 16.14 14.33 -28.84
N ASP A 62 17.40 14.06 -29.14
CA ASP A 62 18.14 12.92 -28.58
C ASP A 62 18.23 13.01 -27.05
N LEU A 63 18.56 14.20 -26.52
CA LEU A 63 18.58 14.47 -25.08
C LEU A 63 17.19 14.35 -24.44
N SER A 64 16.13 14.71 -25.15
CA SER A 64 14.75 14.53 -24.66
C SER A 64 14.39 13.04 -24.56
N VAL A 65 14.77 12.24 -25.57
CA VAL A 65 14.58 10.79 -25.55
C VAL A 65 15.38 10.14 -24.41
N GLU A 66 16.63 10.56 -24.19
CA GLU A 66 17.44 10.09 -23.06
C GLU A 66 16.83 10.48 -21.71
N GLY A 67 16.38 11.73 -21.55
CA GLY A 67 15.68 12.19 -20.36
C GLY A 67 14.42 11.37 -20.07
N LYS A 68 13.64 11.00 -21.09
CA LYS A 68 12.48 10.09 -20.93
C LYS A 68 12.87 8.70 -20.45
N LYS A 69 14.02 8.16 -20.89
CA LYS A 69 14.54 6.87 -20.38
C LYS A 69 14.89 6.95 -18.90
N HIS A 70 15.55 8.03 -18.46
CA HIS A 70 15.84 8.26 -17.05
C HIS A 70 14.57 8.48 -16.22
N ALA A 71 13.54 9.16 -16.78
CA ALA A 71 12.24 9.29 -16.13
C ALA A 71 11.60 7.91 -15.88
N ALA A 72 11.56 7.05 -16.89
CA ALA A 72 11.00 5.70 -16.75
C ALA A 72 11.76 4.84 -15.73
N GLN A 73 13.10 4.96 -15.66
CA GLN A 73 13.91 4.24 -14.67
C GLN A 73 13.67 4.79 -13.25
N MET A 74 13.57 6.12 -13.09
CA MET A 74 13.20 6.73 -11.82
C MET A 74 11.85 6.20 -11.34
N ASP A 75 10.84 6.19 -12.20
CA ASP A 75 9.50 5.70 -11.88
C ASP A 75 9.53 4.21 -11.48
N ALA A 76 10.32 3.40 -12.17
CA ALA A 76 10.50 1.98 -11.85
C ALA A 76 11.12 1.78 -10.45
N TYR A 77 12.18 2.52 -10.11
CA TYR A 77 12.80 2.43 -8.78
C TYR A 77 11.90 2.97 -7.67
N ASN A 78 11.19 4.08 -7.90
CA ASN A 78 10.21 4.58 -6.94
C ASN A 78 9.09 3.56 -6.70
N LYS A 79 8.58 2.92 -7.77
CA LYS A 79 7.59 1.86 -7.63
C LYS A 79 8.12 0.69 -6.81
N GLN A 80 9.34 0.23 -7.08
CA GLN A 80 9.96 -0.85 -6.31
C GLN A 80 10.11 -0.48 -4.83
N ALA A 81 10.57 0.74 -4.53
CA ALA A 81 10.67 1.23 -3.16
C ALA A 81 9.30 1.26 -2.45
N SER A 82 8.30 1.79 -3.15
CA SER A 82 6.92 1.92 -2.67
C SER A 82 6.27 0.56 -2.40
N ASP A 83 6.38 -0.38 -3.34
CA ASP A 83 5.88 -1.75 -3.17
C ASP A 83 6.59 -2.47 -2.02
N TYR A 84 7.90 -2.23 -1.85
CA TYR A 84 8.71 -2.85 -0.81
C TYR A 84 8.27 -2.41 0.58
N ILE A 85 8.26 -1.10 0.84
CA ILE A 85 7.88 -0.56 2.15
C ILE A 85 6.41 -0.85 2.46
N PHE A 86 5.52 -0.77 1.47
CA PHE A 86 4.11 -1.09 1.65
C PHE A 86 3.90 -2.54 2.08
N ARG A 87 4.51 -3.49 1.37
CA ARG A 87 4.41 -4.92 1.68
C ARG A 87 5.00 -5.23 3.05
N GLU A 88 6.12 -4.62 3.39
CA GLU A 88 6.69 -4.78 4.72
C GLU A 88 5.72 -4.24 5.78
N ASN A 89 5.29 -2.99 5.70
CA ASN A 89 4.47 -2.39 6.74
C ASN A 89 3.10 -3.06 6.92
N ASN A 90 2.54 -3.59 5.83
CA ASN A 90 1.23 -4.24 5.82
C ASN A 90 1.32 -5.77 5.79
N ALA A 91 2.47 -6.34 6.16
CA ALA A 91 2.63 -7.78 6.26
C ALA A 91 1.65 -8.37 7.30
N GLN A 92 1.25 -9.62 7.09
CA GLN A 92 0.30 -10.30 7.98
C GLN A 92 0.77 -10.23 9.45
N GLY A 93 -0.12 -9.76 10.32
CA GLY A 93 0.15 -9.59 11.76
C GLY A 93 0.85 -8.28 12.14
N ARG A 94 1.16 -7.38 11.20
CA ARG A 94 1.68 -6.03 11.50
C ARG A 94 0.58 -4.98 11.65
N VAL A 95 -0.48 -5.10 10.85
CA VAL A 95 -1.66 -4.22 10.89
C VAL A 95 -2.94 -5.06 11.02
N GLY A 96 -4.00 -4.43 11.54
CA GLY A 96 -5.33 -5.05 11.58
C GLY A 96 -5.99 -5.17 10.19
N ASP A 97 -7.02 -6.02 10.09
CA ASP A 97 -7.76 -6.24 8.83
C ASP A 97 -8.48 -4.98 8.31
N ASP A 98 -8.77 -4.04 9.21
CA ASP A 98 -9.38 -2.73 9.00
C ASP A 98 -8.35 -1.61 9.06
N GLU A 99 -7.06 -1.91 9.01
CA GLU A 99 -5.97 -0.93 9.05
C GLU A 99 -5.12 -0.99 7.76
N ILE A 100 -4.52 0.14 7.41
CA ILE A 100 -3.54 0.24 6.33
C ILE A 100 -2.44 1.22 6.72
N ASP A 101 -1.20 0.80 6.53
CA ASP A 101 -0.02 1.62 6.81
C ASP A 101 0.57 2.22 5.52
N LEU A 102 0.52 3.54 5.44
CA LEU A 102 1.03 4.34 4.33
C LEU A 102 2.30 5.12 4.69
N HIS A 103 2.86 4.93 5.89
CA HIS A 103 4.09 5.64 6.23
C HIS A 103 5.25 5.22 5.30
N GLY A 104 6.16 6.16 5.05
CA GLY A 104 7.27 5.96 4.12
C GLY A 104 6.89 6.13 2.64
N GLN A 105 5.60 6.17 2.31
CA GLN A 105 5.14 6.42 0.94
C GLN A 105 5.29 7.89 0.55
N TYR A 106 5.51 8.13 -0.74
CA TYR A 106 5.32 9.46 -1.31
C TYR A 106 3.83 9.76 -1.47
N VAL A 107 3.48 11.05 -1.56
CA VAL A 107 2.09 11.51 -1.55
C VAL A 107 1.26 10.85 -2.65
N GLU A 108 1.81 10.80 -3.87
CA GLU A 108 1.14 10.22 -5.04
C GLU A 108 1.02 8.70 -4.95
N GLU A 109 1.94 8.04 -4.24
CA GLU A 109 1.89 6.61 -3.97
C GLU A 109 0.79 6.29 -2.94
N ALA A 110 0.80 7.03 -1.82
CA ALA A 110 -0.19 6.91 -0.76
C ALA A 110 -1.62 7.17 -1.27
N GLU A 111 -1.79 8.17 -2.16
CA GLU A 111 -3.07 8.47 -2.79
C GLU A 111 -3.64 7.26 -3.54
N ARG A 112 -2.87 6.69 -4.48
CA ARG A 112 -3.31 5.53 -5.27
C ARG A 112 -3.66 4.33 -4.37
N ILE A 113 -2.77 4.02 -3.43
CA ILE A 113 -2.92 2.88 -2.53
C ILE A 113 -4.16 3.04 -1.64
N LEU A 114 -4.39 4.24 -1.10
CA LEU A 114 -5.55 4.50 -0.25
C LEU A 114 -6.86 4.40 -1.03
N GLU A 115 -6.93 4.96 -2.23
CA GLU A 115 -8.12 4.86 -3.07
C GLU A 115 -8.49 3.39 -3.34
N ASP A 116 -7.51 2.57 -3.73
CA ASP A 116 -7.73 1.15 -3.99
C ASP A 116 -8.15 0.40 -2.72
N ARG A 117 -7.53 0.70 -1.57
CA ARG A 117 -7.91 0.09 -0.29
C ARG A 117 -9.33 0.47 0.12
N ILE A 118 -9.75 1.73 -0.07
CA ILE A 118 -11.11 2.19 0.22
C ILE A 118 -12.12 1.48 -0.69
N ARG A 119 -11.84 1.37 -1.99
CA ARG A 119 -12.70 0.63 -2.94
C ARG A 119 -12.87 -0.81 -2.49
N TYR A 120 -11.76 -1.50 -2.20
CA TYR A 120 -11.76 -2.86 -1.71
C TYR A 120 -12.54 -3.01 -0.39
N ALA A 121 -12.29 -2.13 0.59
CA ALA A 121 -12.96 -2.13 1.88
C ALA A 121 -14.49 -2.08 1.73
N ARG A 122 -14.97 -1.17 0.90
CA ARG A 122 -16.40 -0.98 0.64
C ARG A 122 -17.02 -2.19 -0.08
N GLN A 123 -16.31 -2.79 -1.03
CA GLN A 123 -16.75 -4.02 -1.71
C GLN A 123 -16.87 -5.20 -0.75
N GLN A 124 -15.99 -5.28 0.26
CA GLN A 124 -16.03 -6.30 1.31
C GLN A 124 -17.00 -5.96 2.46
N GLY A 125 -17.74 -4.86 2.39
CA GLY A 125 -18.68 -4.44 3.43
C GLY A 125 -18.03 -3.93 4.71
N GLN A 126 -16.75 -3.56 4.70
CA GLN A 126 -16.10 -2.91 5.84
C GLN A 126 -16.76 -1.55 6.10
N THR A 127 -16.98 -1.23 7.38
CA THR A 127 -17.67 0.01 7.79
C THR A 127 -16.71 1.17 7.98
N HIS A 128 -15.45 0.88 8.26
CA HIS A 128 -14.42 1.87 8.54
C HIS A 128 -13.04 1.38 8.08
N LEU A 129 -12.09 2.31 8.06
CA LEU A 129 -10.69 2.06 7.76
C LEU A 129 -9.82 2.94 8.65
N HIS A 130 -8.85 2.34 9.32
CA HIS A 130 -7.76 3.01 10.00
C HIS A 130 -6.58 3.20 9.06
N VAL A 131 -6.08 4.43 8.91
CA VAL A 131 -4.97 4.78 8.02
C VAL A 131 -3.82 5.34 8.82
N ILE A 132 -2.69 4.63 8.85
CA ILE A 132 -1.46 5.11 9.48
C ILE A 132 -0.73 5.99 8.44
N VAL A 133 -0.65 7.29 8.74
CA VAL A 133 0.01 8.31 7.90
C VAL A 133 1.43 8.65 8.38
N GLY A 134 1.81 8.11 9.55
CA GLY A 134 3.08 8.35 10.22
C GLY A 134 3.12 9.70 10.96
N LYS A 135 3.97 9.85 11.97
CA LYS A 135 4.00 11.05 12.84
C LYS A 135 4.70 12.28 12.26
N GLY A 136 5.24 12.18 11.04
CA GLY A 136 6.00 13.27 10.40
C GLY A 136 7.44 13.44 10.92
N ASN A 137 7.87 12.71 11.96
CA ASN A 137 9.21 12.84 12.53
C ASN A 137 10.37 12.55 11.55
N HIS A 138 10.12 11.83 10.45
CA HIS A 138 11.15 11.35 9.52
C HIS A 138 10.92 11.78 8.07
N SER A 139 9.91 12.61 7.81
CA SER A 139 9.77 13.18 6.47
C SER A 139 10.80 14.28 6.25
N LYS A 140 11.16 14.53 4.98
CA LYS A 140 11.98 15.68 4.63
C LYS A 140 11.32 16.95 5.18
N ASP A 141 12.05 17.67 6.03
CA ASP A 141 11.61 18.87 6.75
C ASP A 141 10.57 18.65 7.88
N HIS A 142 10.41 17.41 8.37
CA HIS A 142 9.43 17.02 9.40
C HIS A 142 7.96 17.32 9.04
N VAL A 143 7.65 17.49 7.74
CA VAL A 143 6.28 17.78 7.28
C VAL A 143 5.51 16.49 7.02
N GLN A 144 4.41 16.27 7.73
CA GLN A 144 3.50 15.15 7.49
C GLN A 144 2.68 15.38 6.21
N LYS A 145 3.26 15.11 5.03
CA LYS A 145 2.62 15.41 3.73
C LYS A 145 1.48 14.44 3.36
N ILE A 146 1.45 13.25 3.95
CA ILE A 146 0.43 12.24 3.65
C ILE A 146 -0.92 12.61 4.28
N LYS A 147 -0.95 13.11 5.53
CA LYS A 147 -2.20 13.45 6.22
C LYS A 147 -3.09 14.41 5.40
N PRO A 148 -2.60 15.59 4.93
CA PRO A 148 -3.43 16.48 4.12
C PRO A 148 -3.98 15.83 2.85
N LYS A 149 -3.23 14.90 2.24
CA LYS A 149 -3.68 14.16 1.06
C LYS A 149 -4.79 13.16 1.40
N VAL A 150 -4.69 12.45 2.53
CA VAL A 150 -5.77 11.56 3.01
C VAL A 150 -7.05 12.35 3.29
N GLU A 151 -6.93 13.54 3.90
CA GLU A 151 -8.06 14.44 4.13
C GLU A 151 -8.73 14.89 2.81
N GLU A 152 -7.91 15.23 1.81
CA GLU A 152 -8.38 15.58 0.46
C GLU A 152 -9.19 14.43 -0.17
N ILE A 153 -8.65 13.21 -0.16
CA ILE A 153 -9.30 12.02 -0.72
C ILE A 153 -10.64 11.74 -0.02
N CYS A 154 -10.67 11.83 1.32
CA CYS A 154 -11.92 11.67 2.07
C CYS A 154 -12.99 12.68 1.63
N ARG A 155 -12.60 13.95 1.47
CA ARG A 155 -13.51 15.01 1.02
C ARG A 155 -14.01 14.78 -0.41
N GLU A 156 -13.13 14.34 -1.32
CA GLU A 156 -13.52 14.03 -2.70
C GLU A 156 -14.47 12.83 -2.81
N LEU A 157 -14.32 11.85 -1.92
CA LEU A 157 -15.17 10.66 -1.86
C LEU A 157 -16.44 10.84 -1.00
N GLY A 158 -16.61 12.01 -0.36
CA GLY A 158 -17.73 12.28 0.54
C GLY A 158 -17.69 11.47 1.84
N LEU A 159 -16.51 11.06 2.27
CA LEU A 159 -16.28 10.29 3.49
C LEU A 159 -15.95 11.25 4.65
N GLN A 160 -16.43 10.91 5.84
CA GLN A 160 -16.03 11.61 7.07
C GLN A 160 -14.83 10.90 7.69
N TYR A 161 -13.96 11.68 8.33
CA TYR A 161 -12.77 11.16 8.99
C TYR A 161 -12.53 11.85 10.34
N ALA A 162 -11.77 11.18 11.20
CA ALA A 162 -11.27 11.71 12.47
C ALA A 162 -9.78 11.41 12.60
N THR A 163 -9.02 12.32 13.20
CA THR A 163 -7.58 12.10 13.42
C THR A 163 -7.32 11.57 14.82
N GLU A 164 -6.54 10.51 14.91
CA GLU A 164 -5.98 9.97 16.15
C GLU A 164 -4.53 10.46 16.30
N GLU A 165 -4.35 11.72 16.71
CA GLU A 165 -3.07 12.44 16.60
C GLU A 165 -1.90 11.75 17.34
N ASN A 166 -2.16 11.15 18.51
CA ASN A 166 -1.12 10.49 19.32
C ASN A 166 -0.51 9.26 18.62
N ALA A 167 -1.23 8.66 17.67
CA ALA A 167 -0.82 7.47 16.93
C ALA A 167 -0.29 7.76 15.52
N GLY A 168 -0.47 8.99 15.00
CA GLY A 168 -0.21 9.26 13.57
C GLY A 168 -1.16 8.47 12.65
N ARG A 169 -2.40 8.28 13.11
CA ARG A 169 -3.44 7.48 12.46
C ARG A 169 -4.69 8.31 12.21
N MET A 170 -5.45 7.94 11.18
CA MET A 170 -6.74 8.53 10.85
C MET A 170 -7.79 7.43 10.78
N TYR A 171 -8.97 7.70 11.33
CA TYR A 171 -10.15 6.86 11.17
C TYR A 171 -11.00 7.42 10.04
N ILE A 172 -11.39 6.58 9.08
CA ILE A 172 -12.26 6.93 7.96
C ILE A 172 -13.54 6.11 8.07
N ASN A 173 -14.69 6.79 8.09
CA ASN A 173 -16.00 6.13 8.00
C ASN A 173 -16.34 5.88 6.53
N LEU A 174 -16.42 4.60 6.13
CA LEU A 174 -16.67 4.19 4.74
C LEU A 174 -18.14 4.23 4.34
N GLN A 175 -19.04 4.41 5.31
CA GLN A 175 -20.49 4.48 5.10
C GLN A 175 -20.99 5.90 4.84
N GLY A 176 -20.13 6.92 4.96
CA GLY A 176 -20.49 8.34 4.76
C GLY A 176 -21.20 9.00 5.94
N GLY A 177 -21.37 8.29 7.06
CA GLY A 177 -21.87 8.84 8.32
C GLY A 177 -20.76 9.54 9.13
N ALA A 178 -21.11 10.06 10.30
CA ALA A 178 -20.14 10.73 11.18
C ALA A 178 -18.94 9.82 11.51
N ALA A 179 -17.73 10.39 11.51
CA ALA A 179 -16.51 9.69 11.91
C ALA A 179 -16.39 9.67 13.44
N VAL A 180 -17.18 8.81 14.08
CA VAL A 180 -17.05 8.54 15.51
C VAL A 180 -16.07 7.39 15.67
N ILE A 181 -14.90 7.67 16.23
CA ILE A 181 -13.92 6.64 16.58
C ILE A 181 -14.60 5.76 17.65
N PRO A 182 -14.82 4.46 17.40
CA PRO A 182 -15.38 3.59 18.42
C PRO A 182 -14.47 3.58 19.64
N PRO A 183 -15.02 3.61 20.87
CA PRO A 183 -14.19 3.52 22.07
C PRO A 183 -13.36 2.25 21.97
N SER A 184 -12.04 2.40 22.04
CA SER A 184 -11.07 1.31 21.94
C SER A 184 -11.46 0.22 22.94
N GLY A 185 -12.10 -0.85 22.47
CA GLY A 185 -12.37 -2.03 23.26
C GLY A 185 -11.03 -2.59 23.69
N GLY A 186 -10.71 -2.47 24.97
CA GLY A 186 -9.45 -2.93 25.54
C GLY A 186 -9.22 -4.40 25.21
N SER A 187 -8.25 -4.66 24.36
CA SER A 187 -7.61 -5.97 24.24
C SER A 187 -6.25 -5.71 23.63
N HIS A 188 -5.22 -5.69 24.48
CA HIS A 188 -3.82 -6.09 24.27
C HIS A 188 -3.04 -5.74 25.55
N GLY A 189 -3.13 -6.64 26.54
CA GLY A 189 -2.06 -7.06 27.44
C GLY A 189 -1.35 -6.04 28.33
N GLY A 190 -1.64 -6.07 29.64
CA GLY A 190 -0.74 -5.51 30.65
C GLY A 190 -1.41 -5.12 31.96
N GLN A 191 -2.28 -5.96 32.52
CA GLN A 191 -2.80 -5.76 33.87
C GLN A 191 -1.65 -5.95 34.88
N GLN A 192 -0.99 -4.85 35.24
CA GLN A 192 -0.12 -4.77 36.41
C GLN A 192 -1.02 -4.82 37.64
N HIS A 193 -1.22 -6.03 38.16
CA HIS A 193 -1.85 -6.27 39.45
C HIS A 193 -0.86 -5.84 40.55
N HIS A 194 -1.04 -4.63 41.08
CA HIS A 194 -0.44 -4.26 42.36
C HIS A 194 -1.20 -4.97 43.49
N GLY A 195 -0.58 -6.03 44.01
CA GLY A 195 -1.10 -6.83 45.11
C GLY A 195 -1.18 -6.04 46.41
N GLY A 196 -2.40 -5.90 46.92
CA GLY A 196 -2.72 -5.54 48.30
C GLY A 196 -3.03 -6.79 49.11
N GLN A 197 -2.35 -6.91 50.24
CA GLN A 197 -2.19 -8.06 51.13
C GLN A 197 -3.39 -8.25 52.07
N GLN A 198 -3.93 -9.48 52.18
CA GLN A 198 -4.74 -10.02 53.30
C GLN A 198 -4.99 -11.52 53.04
N ASN A 199 -4.30 -12.44 53.71
CA ASN A 199 -4.54 -13.06 55.03
C ASN A 199 -5.37 -14.37 54.97
N SER A 200 -4.79 -15.41 55.59
CA SER A 200 -5.39 -16.65 56.13
C SER A 200 -5.73 -17.84 55.20
N GLY A 201 -5.00 -18.95 55.41
CA GLY A 201 -5.62 -20.18 55.96
C GLY A 201 -5.83 -21.40 55.05
N HIS A 202 -4.89 -22.36 55.16
CA HIS A 202 -5.07 -23.83 55.17
C HIS A 202 -5.71 -24.60 53.98
N GLN A 203 -5.13 -25.78 53.66
CA GLN A 203 -5.93 -27.00 53.45
C GLN A 203 -5.86 -27.76 52.10
N GLN A 204 -4.87 -28.64 51.86
CA GLN A 204 -4.96 -29.71 50.84
C GLN A 204 -6.09 -30.72 51.17
N PRO A 205 -6.70 -31.45 50.19
CA PRO A 205 -6.08 -32.67 49.67
C PRO A 205 -6.37 -33.08 48.20
N SER A 206 -5.51 -33.98 47.72
CA SER A 206 -5.56 -34.87 46.54
C SER A 206 -6.85 -35.71 46.39
N TYR A 207 -7.20 -36.16 45.16
CA TYR A 207 -7.39 -37.58 44.74
C TYR A 207 -7.80 -37.72 43.25
N GLN A 208 -7.05 -38.59 42.54
CA GLN A 208 -7.40 -39.67 41.59
C GLN A 208 -8.33 -39.51 40.35
N GLN A 209 -7.81 -40.11 39.27
CA GLN A 209 -8.36 -40.45 37.94
C GLN A 209 -9.46 -41.53 38.00
N PRO A 210 -10.28 -41.77 36.94
CA PRO A 210 -9.89 -42.81 35.96
C PRO A 210 -10.34 -42.61 34.49
N GLN A 211 -9.78 -43.48 33.63
CA GLN A 211 -9.92 -43.64 32.17
C GLN A 211 -11.29 -44.18 31.68
N GLN A 212 -11.60 -43.94 30.39
CA GLN A 212 -12.20 -44.83 29.35
C GLN A 212 -12.69 -43.94 28.18
N GLY A 213 -12.71 -44.29 26.89
CA GLY A 213 -12.43 -45.51 26.14
C GLY A 213 -12.47 -45.20 24.63
N TYR A 214 -11.91 -46.10 23.82
CA TYR A 214 -11.76 -46.00 22.36
C TYR A 214 -13.06 -46.36 21.62
N GLN A 215 -13.38 -45.67 20.52
CA GLN A 215 -14.30 -46.17 19.48
C GLN A 215 -13.79 -45.84 18.07
N GLN A 216 -13.60 -46.90 17.30
CA GLN A 216 -13.33 -46.95 15.86
C GLN A 216 -14.66 -47.31 15.15
N PRO A 217 -14.85 -46.94 13.87
CA PRO A 217 -15.55 -47.88 13.00
C PRO A 217 -14.90 -48.09 11.62
N GLN A 218 -14.68 -49.38 11.37
CA GLN A 218 -14.93 -50.19 10.17
C GLN A 218 -14.80 -49.59 8.75
N GLN A 219 -13.88 -50.24 8.03
CA GLN A 219 -13.72 -50.29 6.58
C GLN A 219 -14.60 -51.42 5.99
N SER A 220 -15.29 -51.16 4.88
CA SER A 220 -15.86 -52.17 3.98
C SER A 220 -15.50 -51.82 2.54
N GLY A 221 -15.06 -52.84 1.79
CA GLY A 221 -14.50 -52.71 0.43
C GLY A 221 -15.45 -53.08 -0.71
N TYR A 222 -14.81 -53.43 -1.84
CA TYR A 222 -15.33 -53.83 -3.17
C TYR A 222 -15.78 -52.63 -4.05
N GLN A 223 -15.57 -52.52 -5.38
CA GLN A 223 -15.09 -53.43 -6.41
C GLN A 223 -14.65 -52.64 -7.68
N GLN A 224 -13.98 -53.36 -8.57
CA GLN A 224 -13.28 -53.04 -9.81
C GLN A 224 -14.17 -52.72 -11.05
N GLY A 225 -13.59 -52.04 -12.06
CA GLY A 225 -14.08 -51.92 -13.46
C GLY A 225 -14.35 -50.46 -13.87
N GLY A 226 -13.97 -49.91 -15.03
CA GLY A 226 -13.42 -50.38 -16.29
C GLY A 226 -13.19 -49.14 -17.19
N TYR A 227 -12.45 -49.34 -18.28
CA TYR A 227 -11.89 -48.37 -19.24
C TYR A 227 -12.95 -47.63 -20.09
N GLN A 228 -12.77 -46.34 -20.42
CA GLN A 228 -12.88 -45.84 -21.80
C GLN A 228 -12.49 -44.36 -22.04
N GLN A 229 -11.96 -44.16 -23.26
CA GLN A 229 -11.52 -42.94 -23.96
C GLN A 229 -12.52 -41.76 -23.98
N GLY A 230 -11.99 -40.54 -24.03
CA GLY A 230 -12.79 -39.34 -24.36
C GLY A 230 -12.06 -37.99 -24.24
N GLY A 231 -10.78 -37.91 -24.58
CA GLY A 231 -10.04 -36.64 -24.56
C GLY A 231 -9.89 -36.07 -25.96
N GLN A 232 -10.80 -35.20 -26.40
CA GLN A 232 -10.64 -34.23 -27.50
C GLN A 232 -11.96 -33.50 -27.79
N GLN A 233 -12.46 -32.70 -26.84
CA GLN A 233 -13.49 -31.68 -27.17
C GLN A 233 -13.61 -30.51 -26.18
N GLN A 234 -12.83 -30.48 -25.10
CA GLN A 234 -12.96 -29.46 -24.05
C GLN A 234 -12.11 -28.20 -24.27
N GLN A 235 -11.26 -28.15 -25.30
CA GLN A 235 -10.33 -27.02 -25.51
C GLN A 235 -10.86 -25.89 -26.40
N GLN A 236 -12.00 -26.07 -27.09
CA GLN A 236 -12.58 -25.03 -27.95
C GLN A 236 -13.60 -24.12 -27.24
N GLN A 237 -14.21 -24.56 -26.14
CA GLN A 237 -15.14 -23.70 -25.38
C GLN A 237 -14.43 -22.68 -24.47
N GLN A 238 -13.17 -22.91 -24.11
CA GLN A 238 -12.44 -21.99 -23.23
C GLN A 238 -11.85 -20.77 -23.96
N GLN A 239 -11.66 -20.83 -25.29
CA GLN A 239 -11.20 -19.69 -26.08
C GLN A 239 -12.33 -18.69 -26.43
N GLN A 240 -13.58 -19.15 -26.56
CA GLN A 240 -14.71 -18.24 -26.83
C GLN A 240 -15.11 -17.41 -25.59
N GLN A 241 -14.97 -17.95 -24.37
CA GLN A 241 -15.22 -17.18 -23.15
C GLN A 241 -14.16 -16.11 -22.87
N GLN A 242 -12.91 -16.30 -23.31
CA GLN A 242 -11.85 -15.30 -23.15
C GLN A 242 -12.00 -14.10 -24.11
N GLN A 243 -12.56 -14.32 -25.30
CA GLN A 243 -12.80 -13.23 -26.26
C GLN A 243 -13.99 -12.35 -25.88
N GLN A 244 -15.03 -12.92 -25.27
CA GLN A 244 -16.20 -12.15 -24.83
C GLN A 244 -15.89 -11.29 -23.60
N ASN A 245 -15.08 -11.81 -22.66
CA ASN A 245 -14.64 -11.07 -21.47
C ASN A 245 -13.70 -9.90 -21.82
N ASN A 246 -12.88 -10.02 -22.88
CA ASN A 246 -12.04 -8.91 -23.33
C ASN A 246 -12.82 -7.76 -23.98
N ASN A 247 -13.96 -8.03 -24.62
CA ASN A 247 -14.80 -6.98 -25.19
C ASN A 247 -15.57 -6.22 -24.09
N ASP A 248 -16.12 -6.92 -23.10
CA ASP A 248 -16.84 -6.27 -21.99
C ASP A 248 -15.92 -5.35 -21.16
N ASN A 249 -14.67 -5.76 -20.92
CA ASN A 249 -13.68 -4.94 -20.20
C ASN A 249 -13.28 -3.67 -20.98
N ASN A 250 -13.23 -3.74 -22.32
CA ASN A 250 -12.93 -2.59 -23.16
C ASN A 250 -14.10 -1.58 -23.18
N ASP A 251 -15.35 -2.07 -23.18
CA ASP A 251 -16.54 -1.20 -23.10
C ASP A 251 -16.65 -0.49 -21.75
N GLU A 252 -16.26 -1.13 -20.65
CA GLU A 252 -16.19 -0.48 -19.33
C GLU A 252 -15.07 0.57 -19.27
N LEU A 253 -13.89 0.27 -19.83
CA LEU A 253 -12.78 1.22 -19.91
C LEU A 253 -13.15 2.45 -20.76
N GLU A 254 -13.86 2.23 -21.88
CA GLU A 254 -14.30 3.32 -22.75
C GLU A 254 -15.38 4.18 -22.08
N LYS A 255 -16.32 3.57 -21.34
CA LYS A 255 -17.31 4.29 -20.53
C LYS A 255 -16.65 5.10 -19.41
N LEU A 256 -15.60 4.55 -18.79
CA LEU A 256 -14.81 5.26 -17.78
C LEU A 256 -14.07 6.45 -18.40
N ALA A 257 -13.36 6.23 -19.51
CA ALA A 257 -12.66 7.29 -20.24
C ALA A 257 -13.62 8.42 -20.63
N ARG A 258 -14.79 8.10 -21.20
CA ARG A 258 -15.82 9.09 -21.56
C ARG A 258 -16.37 9.88 -20.36
N LYS A 259 -16.42 9.27 -19.17
CA LYS A 259 -16.88 9.92 -17.93
C LYS A 259 -15.83 10.84 -17.31
N PHE A 260 -14.55 10.50 -17.43
CA PHE A 260 -13.47 11.23 -16.76
C PHE A 260 -12.74 12.23 -17.67
N LEU A 261 -12.66 11.99 -18.98
CA LEU A 261 -12.01 12.89 -19.95
C LEU A 261 -12.57 14.33 -19.91
N PRO A 262 -13.90 14.58 -19.80
CA PRO A 262 -14.43 15.93 -19.71
C PRO A 262 -14.11 16.64 -18.38
N ARG A 263 -13.77 15.89 -17.31
CA ARG A 263 -13.36 16.47 -16.02
C ARG A 263 -11.88 16.83 -16.01
N ILE A 264 -11.06 16.00 -16.66
CA ILE A 264 -9.63 16.25 -16.85
C ILE A 264 -9.41 17.46 -17.75
N LEU A 265 -10.12 17.55 -18.88
CA LEU A 265 -10.04 18.70 -19.80
C LEU A 265 -10.48 20.01 -19.14
N ARG A 266 -11.57 19.99 -18.35
CA ARG A 266 -12.01 21.18 -17.60
C ARG A 266 -11.06 21.59 -16.47
N LYS A 267 -10.33 20.64 -15.86
CA LYS A 267 -9.25 20.96 -14.90
C LYS A 267 -8.03 21.55 -15.61
N ALA A 268 -7.69 21.07 -16.81
CA ALA A 268 -6.60 21.59 -17.62
C ALA A 268 -6.88 23.01 -18.17
N GLU A 269 -8.10 23.29 -18.63
CA GLU A 269 -8.52 24.63 -19.08
C GLU A 269 -8.51 25.65 -17.93
N LYS A 270 -8.97 25.27 -16.73
CA LYS A 270 -8.92 26.15 -15.55
C LYS A 270 -7.50 26.41 -15.05
N ALA A 271 -6.57 25.48 -15.26
CA ALA A 271 -5.16 25.68 -14.93
C ALA A 271 -4.43 26.58 -15.95
N CYS A 272 -4.86 26.58 -17.21
CA CYS A 272 -4.32 27.48 -18.24
C CYS A 272 -4.82 28.93 -18.14
N CYS A 273 -6.00 29.18 -17.55
CA CYS A 273 -6.55 30.54 -17.41
C CYS A 273 -6.14 31.27 -16.11
N ALA A 274 -5.32 30.66 -15.24
CA ALA A 274 -4.81 31.29 -14.02
C ALA A 274 -3.39 31.87 -14.17
N VAL A 275 -2.84 31.85 -15.40
CA VAL A 275 -1.55 32.44 -15.76
C VAL A 275 -1.73 33.32 -17.01
N MET A 276 -2.53 34.38 -16.88
CA MET A 276 -2.44 35.65 -17.61
C MET A 276 -2.92 36.75 -16.66
#